data_AF-A0A840V8B5-F1
#
_entry.id   AF-A0A840V8B5-F1
#
_cell.length_a   1.000
_cell.length_b   1.000
_cell.length_c   1.000
_cell.angle_alpha   90.00
_cell.angle_beta   90.00
_cell.angle_gamma   90.00
#
_symmetry.space_group_name_H-M   'P 1'
#
loop_
_entity.id
_entity.type
_entity.pdbx_description
1 polymer ?
#
loop_
_entity_poly.entity_id
_entity_poly.type
_entity_poly.pdbx_seq_one_letter_code
_entity_poly.pdbx_strand_id
1 'polypeptide(L)'
;MKTLTHWNQIPEFEDEEQEAIFWLENELDGRLMAGSIHQPDSRESTTITLRFDPRMLSRIKRIARSRFLNYQSMMKQWLAERLEEEVRKQ
;
A
#
# COMPACT_ATOMS: atom_id res chain seq x y z
N MET A 1 24.04 -6.48 26.17
CA MET A 1 23.74 -5.89 24.85
C MET A 1 22.52 -5.01 24.99
N LYS A 2 22.58 -3.79 24.46
CA LYS A 2 21.52 -2.80 24.54
C LYS A 2 20.69 -2.87 23.26
N THR A 3 19.41 -3.16 23.41
CA THR A 3 18.50 -3.33 22.26
C THR A 3 17.96 -1.97 21.81
N LEU A 4 18.24 -1.60 20.56
CA LEU A 4 17.81 -0.36 19.94
C LEU A 4 16.40 -0.53 19.38
N THR A 5 15.49 0.36 19.77
CA THR A 5 14.07 0.32 19.39
C THR A 5 13.67 1.41 18.41
N HIS A 6 14.56 2.39 18.19
CA HIS A 6 14.32 3.52 17.30
C HIS A 6 15.59 3.84 16.49
N TRP A 7 15.43 4.21 15.22
CA TRP A 7 16.54 4.53 14.31
C TRP A 7 17.34 5.78 14.74
N ASN A 8 16.74 6.69 15.51
CA ASN A 8 17.41 7.89 16.03
C ASN A 8 18.45 7.60 17.14
N GLN A 9 18.53 6.34 17.60
CA GLN A 9 19.49 5.91 18.61
C GLN A 9 20.84 5.49 18.00
N ILE A 10 20.91 5.39 16.67
CA ILE A 10 22.14 5.13 15.93
C ILE A 10 22.81 6.47 15.65
N PRO A 11 24.01 6.74 16.22
CA PRO A 11 24.75 7.96 15.93
C PRO A 11 25.36 7.91 14.52
N GLU A 12 25.74 9.06 13.98
CA GLU A 12 26.61 9.09 12.80
C GLU A 12 28.02 8.67 13.24
N PHE A 13 28.58 7.66 12.59
CA PHE A 13 29.94 7.18 12.86
C PHE A 13 30.93 7.90 11.95
N GLU A 14 32.07 8.30 12.50
CA GLU A 14 33.14 8.92 11.72
C GLU A 14 34.06 7.87 11.07
N ASP A 15 34.12 6.66 11.63
CA ASP A 15 34.98 5.56 11.18
C ASP A 15 34.37 4.18 11.48
N GLU A 16 34.79 3.15 10.73
CA GLU A 16 34.30 1.77 10.84
C GLU A 16 34.66 1.12 12.20
N GLU A 17 35.78 1.52 12.81
CA GLU A 17 36.17 1.02 14.15
C GLU A 17 35.16 1.44 15.23
N GLN A 18 34.62 2.66 15.14
CA GLN A 18 33.60 3.15 16.08
C GLN A 18 32.29 2.38 15.93
N GLU A 19 31.92 2.06 14.68
CA GLU A 19 30.74 1.26 14.37
C GLU A 19 30.87 -0.16 14.93
N ALA A 20 32.03 -0.80 14.78
CA ALA A 20 32.27 -2.14 15.30
C ALA A 20 32.14 -2.22 16.82
N ILE A 21 32.70 -1.23 17.54
CA ILE A 21 32.57 -1.13 19.01
C ILE A 21 31.11 -0.91 19.40
N PHE A 22 30.39 -0.07 18.67
CA PHE A 22 28.97 0.17 18.93
C PHE A 22 28.14 -1.12 18.77
N TRP A 23 28.35 -1.92 17.72
CA TRP A 23 27.61 -3.16 17.51
C TRP A 23 28.02 -4.33 18.41
N LEU A 24 29.19 -4.26 19.05
CA LEU A 24 29.54 -5.21 20.12
C LEU A 24 28.67 -5.02 21.37
N GLU A 25 28.24 -3.79 21.63
CA GLU A 25 27.45 -3.45 22.82
C GLU A 25 25.95 -3.30 22.53
N ASN A 26 25.57 -3.04 21.28
CA ASN A 26 24.19 -2.75 20.86
C ASN A 26 23.67 -3.78 19.85
N GLU A 27 22.37 -4.05 19.89
CA GLU A 27 21.67 -4.93 18.94
C GLU A 27 20.38 -4.25 18.47
N LEU A 28 19.89 -4.58 17.27
CA LEU A 28 18.62 -4.05 16.76
C LEU A 28 17.44 -4.89 17.27
N ASP A 29 16.38 -4.22 17.72
CA ASP A 29 15.13 -4.91 18.05
C ASP A 29 14.53 -5.54 16.78
N GLY A 30 14.10 -6.80 16.89
CA GLY A 30 13.50 -7.53 15.76
C GLY A 30 12.27 -6.84 15.16
N ARG A 31 11.51 -6.06 15.95
CA ARG A 31 10.37 -5.26 15.45
C ARG A 31 10.83 -4.02 14.69
N LEU A 32 11.93 -3.40 15.13
CA LEU A 32 12.53 -2.28 14.41
C LEU A 32 13.03 -2.72 13.03
N MET A 33 13.68 -3.90 12.96
CA MET A 33 14.07 -4.52 11.69
C MET A 33 12.86 -4.87 10.84
N ALA A 34 11.82 -5.49 11.42
CA ALA A 34 10.60 -5.83 10.69
C ALA A 34 9.87 -4.60 10.11
N GLY A 35 9.87 -3.47 10.82
CA GLY A 35 9.28 -2.21 10.35
C GLY A 35 10.09 -1.49 9.28
N SER A 36 11.37 -1.83 9.10
CA SER A 36 12.22 -1.30 8.02
C SER A 36 12.10 -2.09 6.71
N ILE A 37 11.46 -3.26 6.76
CA ILE A 37 11.07 -3.97 5.55
C ILE A 37 9.98 -3.13 4.91
N HIS A 38 10.28 -2.57 3.75
CA HIS A 38 9.32 -1.84 2.93
C HIS A 38 8.15 -2.79 2.64
N GLN A 39 7.07 -2.67 3.41
CA GLN A 39 5.87 -3.44 3.12
C GLN A 39 5.40 -2.94 1.76
N PRO A 40 5.40 -3.78 0.71
CA PRO A 40 4.75 -3.37 -0.52
C PRO A 40 3.34 -3.04 -0.10
N ASP A 41 2.88 -1.85 -0.43
CA ASP A 41 1.49 -1.44 -0.27
C ASP A 41 0.67 -2.49 -1.03
N SER A 42 0.30 -3.56 -0.32
CA SER A 42 -0.35 -4.69 -0.94
C SER A 42 -1.71 -4.13 -1.23
N ARG A 43 -1.91 -3.74 -2.49
CA ARG A 43 -3.24 -3.52 -3.04
C ARG A 43 -3.98 -4.83 -2.84
N GLU A 44 -4.59 -5.00 -1.68
CA GLU A 44 -5.42 -6.14 -1.31
C GLU A 44 -6.70 -6.01 -2.14
N SER A 45 -6.60 -6.34 -3.43
CA SER A 45 -7.76 -6.39 -4.30
C SER A 45 -8.54 -7.65 -3.96
N THR A 46 -9.65 -7.48 -3.27
CA THR A 46 -10.58 -8.59 -3.02
C THR A 46 -11.42 -8.83 -4.28
N THR A 47 -11.39 -10.06 -4.79
CA THR A 47 -12.25 -10.44 -5.93
C THR A 47 -13.67 -10.66 -5.42
N ILE A 48 -14.62 -9.91 -5.96
CA ILE A 48 -16.04 -10.06 -5.65
C ILE A 48 -16.82 -10.49 -6.89
N THR A 49 -17.91 -11.22 -6.70
CA THR A 49 -18.86 -11.56 -7.76
C THR A 49 -20.13 -10.75 -7.59
N LEU A 50 -20.48 -9.95 -8.59
CA LEU A 50 -21.70 -9.14 -8.62
C LEU A 50 -22.59 -9.58 -9.78
N ARG A 51 -23.91 -9.68 -9.54
CA ARG A 51 -24.89 -9.97 -10.60
C ARG A 51 -25.41 -8.68 -11.20
N PHE A 52 -25.45 -8.61 -12.52
CA PHE A 52 -25.93 -7.47 -13.28
C PHE A 52 -26.98 -7.91 -14.29
N ASP A 53 -27.95 -7.03 -14.56
CA ASP A 53 -28.84 -7.21 -15.70
C ASP A 53 -28.01 -7.25 -17.01
N PRO A 54 -28.26 -8.22 -17.92
CA PRO A 54 -27.49 -8.37 -19.15
C PRO A 54 -27.51 -7.13 -20.06
N ARG A 55 -28.62 -6.37 -20.11
CA ARG A 55 -28.73 -5.15 -20.91
C ARG A 55 -27.89 -4.04 -20.30
N MET A 56 -27.89 -3.94 -18.98
CA MET A 56 -27.05 -2.96 -18.27
C MET A 56 -25.56 -3.24 -18.49
N LEU A 57 -25.12 -4.49 -18.34
CA LEU A 57 -23.72 -4.86 -18.58
C LEU A 57 -23.29 -4.57 -20.02
N SER A 58 -24.18 -4.84 -20.99
CA SER A 58 -23.93 -4.55 -22.41
C SER A 58 -23.76 -3.05 -22.67
N ARG A 59 -24.56 -2.19 -22.03
CA ARG A 59 -24.41 -0.72 -22.10
C ARG A 59 -23.08 -0.27 -21.53
N ILE A 60 -22.66 -0.80 -20.38
CA ILE A 60 -21.36 -0.48 -19.74
C ILE A 60 -20.22 -0.86 -20.68
N LYS A 61 -20.23 -2.08 -21.24
CA LYS A 61 -19.21 -2.53 -22.20
C LYS A 61 -19.14 -1.63 -23.44
N ARG A 62 -20.27 -1.17 -23.96
CA ARG A 62 -20.32 -0.26 -25.10
C ARG A 62 -19.67 1.09 -24.78
N ILE A 63 -19.98 1.66 -23.62
CA ILE A 63 -19.38 2.94 -23.17
C ILE A 63 -17.87 2.77 -22.95
N ALA A 64 -17.45 1.69 -22.30
CA ALA A 64 -16.03 1.40 -22.08
C ALA A 64 -15.27 1.33 -23.40
N ARG A 65 -15.82 0.60 -24.39
CA ARG A 65 -15.24 0.50 -25.74
C ARG A 65 -15.13 1.84 -26.44
N SER A 66 -16.15 2.71 -26.34
CA SER A 66 -16.09 4.06 -26.93
C SER A 66 -15.02 4.95 -26.30
N ARG A 67 -14.62 4.67 -25.06
CA ARG A 67 -13.57 5.39 -24.34
C ARG A 67 -12.21 4.69 -24.38
N PHE A 68 -12.09 3.60 -25.16
CA PHE A 68 -10.88 2.76 -25.23
C PHE A 68 -10.42 2.24 -23.86
N LEU A 69 -11.36 1.93 -22.95
CA LEU A 69 -11.09 1.42 -21.60
C LEU A 69 -11.64 0.00 -21.41
N ASN A 70 -11.01 -0.75 -20.50
CA ASN A 70 -11.57 -2.01 -20.00
C ASN A 70 -12.80 -1.71 -19.11
N TYR A 71 -13.92 -2.38 -19.38
CA TYR A 71 -15.17 -2.18 -18.64
C TYR A 71 -15.03 -2.43 -17.13
N GLN A 72 -14.17 -3.36 -16.69
CA GLN A 72 -13.89 -3.61 -15.27
C GLN A 72 -13.14 -2.45 -14.63
N SER A 73 -12.13 -1.89 -15.31
CA SER A 73 -11.42 -0.70 -14.85
C SER A 73 -12.36 0.51 -14.76
N MET A 74 -13.20 0.70 -15.77
CA MET A 74 -14.19 1.78 -15.79
C MET A 74 -15.21 1.66 -14.65
N MET A 75 -15.70 0.44 -14.36
CA MET A 75 -16.60 0.21 -13.22
C MET A 75 -15.92 0.55 -11.89
N LYS A 76 -14.64 0.19 -11.70
CA LYS A 76 -13.88 0.54 -10.50
C LYS A 76 -13.76 2.06 -10.34
N GLN A 77 -13.46 2.78 -11.42
CA GLN A 77 -13.34 4.23 -11.39
C GLN A 77 -14.68 4.90 -11.01
N TRP A 78 -15.78 4.52 -11.66
CA TRP A 78 -17.10 5.07 -11.33
C TRP A 78 -17.54 4.78 -9.89
N LEU A 79 -17.23 3.59 -9.37
CA LEU A 79 -17.50 3.25 -7.97
C LEU A 79 -16.69 4.12 -7.01
N ALA A 80 -15.41 4.36 -7.30
CA ALA A 80 -14.55 5.22 -6.50
C ALA A 80 -15.06 6.68 -6.50
N GLU A 81 -15.34 7.24 -7.68
CA GLU A 81 -15.90 8.58 -7.83
C GLU A 81 -17.21 8.74 -7.03
N ARG A 82 -18.12 7.76 -7.15
CA ARG A 82 -19.40 7.79 -6.44
C ARG A 82 -19.23 7.67 -4.92
N LEU A 83 -18.25 6.90 -4.45
CA LEU A 83 -17.96 6.75 -3.02
C LEU A 83 -17.39 8.06 -2.44
N GLU A 84 -16.43 8.69 -3.12
CA GLU A 84 -15.87 9.98 -2.72
C GLU A 84 -16.95 11.06 -2.64
N GLU A 85 -17.88 11.08 -3.60
CA GLU A 85 -19.02 12.01 -3.57
C GLU A 85 -19.94 11.79 -2.37
N GLU A 86 -20.22 10.55 -1.98
CA GLU A 86 -21.06 10.22 -0.83
C GLU A 86 -20.36 10.58 0.49
N VAL A 87 -19.06 10.28 0.61
CA VAL A 87 -18.25 10.67 1.77
C VAL A 87 -18.22 12.18 1.95
N ARG A 88 -18.12 12.95 0.85
CA ARG A 88 -18.10 14.43 0.90
C ARG A 88 -19.48 15.03 1.26
N LYS A 89 -20.57 14.30 1.05
CA LYS A 89 -21.94 14.77 1.37
C LYS A 89 -22.36 14.46 2.81
N GLN A 90 -21.65 13.56 3.49
CA GLN A 90 -21.79 13.32 4.94
C GLN A 90 -20.95 14.33 5.73
#